data_AF-A0A5N8WCG8-F1
#
_entry.id   AF-A0A5N8WCG8-F1
#
_cell.length_a   1.000
_cell.length_b   1.000
_cell.length_c   1.000
_cell.angle_alpha   90.00
_cell.angle_beta   90.00
_cell.angle_gamma   90.00
#
_symmetry.space_group_name_H-M   'P 1'
#
loop_
_entity.id
_entity.type
_entity.pdbx_description
1 polymer ?
#
loop_
_entity_poly.entity_id
_entity_poly.type
_entity_poly.pdbx_seq_one_letter_code
_entity_poly.pdbx_strand_id
1 'polypeptide(L)'
;MPALNVEFSDRELEDLRQIAKERGTSMKALVREAAAADIVRHRALKEGAEAFRQFFTAHADEFAAAFPEDEPAARGERRAV
;
A
#
# COMPACT_ATOMS: atom_id res chain seq x y z
N MET A 1 17.80 -8.26 20.72
CA MET A 1 16.84 -8.00 19.63
C MET A 1 15.49 -8.56 20.06
N PRO A 2 14.38 -7.82 19.90
CA PRO A 2 13.05 -8.37 20.16
C PRO A 2 12.77 -9.54 19.21
N ALA A 3 12.02 -10.54 19.68
CA ALA A 3 11.64 -11.72 18.91
C ALA A 3 10.12 -11.76 18.73
N LEU A 4 9.69 -12.18 17.54
CA LEU A 4 8.29 -12.46 17.21
C LEU A 4 8.18 -13.97 16.95
N ASN A 5 7.31 -14.65 17.68
CA ASN A 5 6.96 -16.04 17.39
C ASN A 5 5.93 -16.03 16.25
N VAL A 6 6.19 -16.85 15.23
CA VAL A 6 5.33 -16.97 14.05
C VAL A 6 5.01 -18.45 13.88
N GLU A 7 3.72 -18.76 13.76
CA GLU A 7 3.24 -20.11 13.55
C GLU A 7 3.06 -20.37 12.05
N PHE A 8 3.44 -21.56 11.62
CA PHE A 8 3.31 -22.05 10.26
C PHE A 8 2.80 -23.48 10.32
N SER A 9 1.93 -23.83 9.38
CA SER A 9 1.61 -25.23 9.11
C SER A 9 2.81 -25.98 8.55
N ASP A 10 2.78 -27.31 8.62
CA ASP A 10 3.86 -28.15 8.08
C ASP A 10 4.09 -27.92 6.58
N ARG A 11 3.02 -27.67 5.81
CA ARG A 11 3.12 -27.35 4.38
C ARG A 11 3.82 -26.02 4.15
N GLU A 12 3.43 -24.98 4.88
CA GLU A 12 4.07 -23.66 4.77
C GLU A 12 5.55 -23.72 5.17
N LEU A 13 5.90 -24.52 6.19
CA LEU A 13 7.30 -24.74 6.55
C LEU A 13 8.10 -25.43 5.45
N GLU A 14 7.50 -26.40 4.76
CA GLU A 14 8.16 -27.07 3.64
C GLU A 14 8.37 -26.11 2.47
N ASP A 15 7.34 -25.34 2.10
CA ASP A 15 7.44 -24.31 1.05
C ASP A 15 8.52 -23.29 1.39
N LEU A 16 8.55 -22.78 2.62
CA LEU A 16 9.59 -21.85 3.08
C LEU A 16 10.99 -22.45 3.04
N ARG A 17 11.14 -23.75 3.36
CA ARG A 17 12.44 -24.45 3.25
C ARG A 17 12.89 -24.55 1.80
N GLN A 18 12.00 -24.89 0.88
CA GLN A 18 12.34 -24.99 -0.54
C GLN A 18 12.76 -23.63 -1.10
N ILE A 19 11.98 -22.58 -0.86
CA ILE A 19 12.30 -21.21 -1.31
C ILE A 19 13.64 -20.74 -0.71
N ALA A 20 13.88 -21.02 0.58
CA ALA A 20 15.13 -20.65 1.23
C ALA A 20 16.33 -21.36 0.59
N LYS A 21 16.21 -22.67 0.28
CA LYS A 21 17.24 -23.44 -0.43
C LYS A 21 17.52 -22.89 -1.82
N GLU A 22 16.46 -22.64 -2.61
CA GLU A 22 16.58 -22.08 -3.97
C GLU A 22 17.30 -20.72 -3.98
N ARG A 23 17.01 -19.89 -2.97
CA ARG A 23 17.62 -18.56 -2.81
C ARG A 23 18.97 -18.58 -2.10
N GLY A 24 19.45 -19.75 -1.68
CA GLY A 24 20.71 -19.89 -0.91
C GLY A 24 20.71 -19.12 0.42
N THR A 25 19.55 -18.94 1.05
CA THR A 25 19.39 -18.18 2.29
C THR A 25 18.77 -19.03 3.41
N SER A 26 18.72 -18.50 4.63
CA SER A 26 18.00 -19.16 5.73
C SER A 26 16.53 -18.79 5.74
N MET A 27 15.66 -19.69 6.20
CA MET A 27 14.21 -19.40 6.36
C MET A 27 13.97 -18.14 7.20
N LYS A 28 14.75 -17.96 8.28
CA LYS A 28 14.66 -16.77 9.14
C LYS A 28 14.97 -15.49 8.37
N ALA A 29 16.00 -15.52 7.52
CA ALA A 29 16.36 -14.38 6.68
C ALA A 29 15.29 -14.11 5.63
N LEU A 30 14.76 -15.15 4.99
CA LEU A 30 13.66 -15.07 4.03
C LEU A 30 12.42 -14.41 4.65
N VAL A 31 11.96 -14.89 5.81
CA VAL A 31 10.78 -14.34 6.49
C VAL A 31 11.01 -12.90 6.93
N ARG A 32 12.20 -12.58 7.44
CA ARG A 32 12.58 -11.21 7.81
C ARG A 32 12.53 -10.28 6.60
N GLU A 33 13.09 -10.70 5.48
CA GLU A 33 13.14 -9.90 4.25
C GLU A 33 11.74 -9.67 3.69
N ALA A 34 10.92 -10.71 3.64
CA ALA A 34 9.52 -10.61 3.21
C ALA A 34 8.74 -9.62 4.09
N ALA A 35 8.87 -9.71 5.42
CA ALA A 35 8.21 -8.79 6.35
C ALA A 35 8.73 -7.34 6.18
N ALA A 36 10.03 -7.15 5.98
CA ALA A 36 10.61 -5.83 5.76
C ALA A 36 10.12 -5.21 4.44
N ALA A 37 10.06 -5.99 3.36
CA ALA A 37 9.55 -5.55 2.08
C ALA A 37 8.07 -5.16 2.17
N ASP A 38 7.27 -5.90 2.95
CA ASP A 38 5.86 -5.56 3.15
C ASP A 38 5.66 -4.23 3.87
N ILE A 39 6.42 -3.99 4.95
CA ILE A 39 6.40 -2.71 5.69
C ILE A 39 6.79 -1.55 4.77
N VAL A 40 7.82 -1.70 3.95
CA VAL A 40 8.27 -0.66 3.00
C VAL A 40 7.19 -0.38 1.96
N ARG A 41 6.57 -1.41 1.37
CA ARG A 41 5.46 -1.24 0.42
C ARG A 41 4.28 -0.52 1.06
N HIS A 42 3.87 -0.93 2.27
CA HIS A 42 2.77 -0.30 2.98
C HIS A 42 3.04 1.20 3.23
N ARG A 43 4.26 1.52 3.67
CA ARG A 43 4.68 2.91 3.90
C ARG A 43 4.68 3.72 2.60
N ALA A 44 5.27 3.18 1.53
CA ALA A 44 5.35 3.85 0.24
C ALA A 44 3.96 4.13 -0.36
N LEU A 45 3.02 3.19 -0.25
CA LEU A 45 1.64 3.39 -0.70
C LEU A 45 0.93 4.49 0.09
N LYS A 46 1.13 4.52 1.42
CA LYS A 46 0.54 5.55 2.28
C LYS A 46 1.09 6.94 1.97
N GLU A 47 2.41 7.07 1.88
CA GLU A 47 3.10 8.32 1.53
C GLU A 47 2.72 8.78 0.12
N GLY A 48 2.69 7.86 -0.85
CA GLY A 48 2.27 8.16 -2.22
C GLY A 48 0.83 8.65 -2.31
N ALA A 49 -0.10 8.03 -1.58
CA ALA A 49 -1.48 8.49 -1.52
C ALA A 49 -1.61 9.88 -0.89
N GLU A 50 -0.76 10.22 0.09
CA GLU A 50 -0.73 11.54 0.70
C GLU A 50 -0.16 12.59 -0.24
N ALA A 51 0.98 12.30 -0.89
CA ALA A 51 1.56 13.18 -1.89
C ALA A 51 0.59 13.46 -3.05
N PHE A 52 -0.13 12.43 -3.51
CA PHE A 52 -1.16 12.58 -4.54
C PHE A 52 -2.30 13.51 -4.08
N ARG A 53 -2.82 13.34 -2.87
CA ARG A 53 -3.87 14.23 -2.33
C ARG A 53 -3.39 15.68 -2.21
N GLN A 54 -2.16 15.90 -1.75
CA GLN A 54 -1.58 17.24 -1.62
C GLN A 54 -1.43 17.89 -3.00
N PHE A 55 -0.92 17.15 -3.99
CA PHE A 55 -0.79 17.63 -5.37
C PHE A 55 -2.14 18.02 -5.98
N PHE A 56 -3.14 17.15 -5.87
CA PHE A 56 -4.48 17.42 -6.39
C PHE A 56 -5.15 18.62 -5.71
N THR A 57 -4.93 18.80 -4.41
CA THR A 57 -5.49 19.94 -3.68
C THR A 57 -4.78 21.24 -4.05
N ALA A 58 -3.45 21.22 -4.20
CA ALA A 58 -2.66 22.39 -4.57
C ALA A 58 -2.93 22.87 -6.00
N HIS A 59 -3.25 21.96 -6.91
CA HIS A 59 -3.55 22.25 -8.32
C HIS A 59 -5.05 22.16 -8.63
N ALA A 60 -5.93 22.19 -7.61
CA ALA A 60 -7.37 22.01 -7.79
C ALA A 60 -7.96 23.01 -8.80
N ASP A 61 -7.52 24.27 -8.75
CA ASP A 61 -7.99 25.31 -9.67
C ASP A 61 -7.51 25.08 -11.11
N GLU A 62 -6.30 24.55 -11.29
CA GLU A 62 -5.77 24.19 -12.60
C GLU A 62 -6.52 23.00 -13.20
N PHE A 63 -6.86 22.00 -12.37
CA PHE A 63 -7.69 20.87 -12.77
C PHE A 63 -9.12 21.32 -13.12
N ALA A 64 -9.73 22.21 -12.32
CA ALA A 64 -11.06 22.76 -12.61
C ALA A 64 -11.08 23.57 -13.92
N ALA A 65 -10.03 24.35 -14.18
CA ALA A 65 -9.91 25.10 -15.44
C ALA A 65 -9.67 24.20 -16.66
N ALA A 66 -8.95 23.08 -16.50
CA ALA A 66 -8.64 22.13 -17.58
C ALA A 66 -9.80 21.15 -17.86
N PHE A 67 -10.60 20.84 -16.85
CA PHE A 67 -11.75 19.93 -16.92
C PHE A 67 -13.03 20.60 -16.40
N PRO A 68 -13.51 21.69 -17.06
CA PRO A 68 -14.63 22.48 -16.57
C PRO A 68 -15.98 21.72 -16.58
N GLU A 69 -16.09 20.60 -17.29
CA GLU A 69 -17.28 19.73 -17.29
C GLU A 69 -17.31 18.71 -16.15
N ASP A 70 -16.17 18.47 -15.47
CA ASP A 70 -16.02 17.47 -14.40
C ASP A 70 -16.15 18.08 -12.98
N GLU A 71 -16.45 19.38 -12.86
CA GLU A 71 -16.77 19.97 -11.57
C GLU A 71 -17.98 19.23 -10.96
N PRO A 72 -17.86 18.68 -9.74
CA PRO A 72 -18.99 18.05 -9.10
C PRO A 72 -20.05 19.14 -8.90
N ALA A 73 -21.17 19.03 -9.63
CA ALA A 73 -22.29 19.96 -9.56
C ALA A 73 -22.56 20.30 -8.09
N ALA A 74 -22.14 21.49 -7.68
CA ALA A 74 -22.08 21.86 -6.28
C ALA A 74 -23.50 21.86 -5.72
N ARG A 75 -23.85 20.80 -4.98
CA ARG A 75 -24.86 20.75 -3.93
C ARG A 75 -26.01 21.77 -4.10
N GLY A 76 -26.79 21.60 -5.16
CA GLY A 76 -27.75 22.60 -5.61
C GLY A 76 -29.22 22.19 -5.61
N GLU A 77 -29.59 20.97 -5.20
CA GLU A 77 -31.02 20.57 -5.20
C GLU A 77 -31.42 19.88 -3.90
N ARG A 78 -31.44 20.66 -2.82
CA ARG A 78 -32.51 20.52 -1.83
C ARG A 78 -33.69 21.36 -2.31
N ARG A 79 -34.60 20.78 -3.09
CA ARG A 79 -36.00 21.22 -3.08
C ARG A 79 -36.92 20.08 -3.47
N ALA A 80 -37.90 19.88 -2.59
CA ALA A 80 -38.92 18.87 -2.63
C ALA A 80 -39.81 18.96 -3.89
N VAL A 81 -40.28 17.80 -4.34
CA VAL A 81 -41.65 17.57 -4.80
C VAL A 81 -42.09 16.20 -4.28
#